data_AF-A0A4R5TV87-F1
#
_entry.id   AF-A0A4R5TV87-F1
#
_cell.length_a   1.000
_cell.length_b   1.000
_cell.length_c   1.000
_cell.angle_alpha   90.00
_cell.angle_beta   90.00
_cell.angle_gamma   90.00
#
_symmetry.space_group_name_H-M   'P 1'
#
loop_
_entity.id
_entity.type
_entity.pdbx_description
1 polymer ?
#
loop_
_entity_poly.entity_id
_entity_poly.type
_entity_poly.pdbx_seq_one_letter_code
_entity_poly.pdbx_strand_id
1 'polypeptide(L)' 'MKTFLRSAIATVSVAALAACTSSHQLATAPGPAAQPALDGHYQGDVRYIAAVEHIARKRGVQVRWVNPPVRRVDQ' A
#
# COMPACT_ATOMS: atom_id res chain seq x y z
N MET A 1 9.06 6.28 51.53
CA MET A 1 9.74 5.37 50.58
C MET A 1 8.77 4.51 49.74
N LYS A 2 7.68 3.95 50.28
CA LYS A 2 6.70 3.15 49.51
C LYS A 2 5.93 3.91 48.41
N THR A 3 5.73 5.21 48.57
CA THR A 3 5.02 6.08 47.61
C THR A 3 5.81 6.33 46.32
N PHE A 4 7.13 6.52 46.44
CA PHE A 4 8.03 6.68 45.29
C PHE A 4 8.14 5.40 44.45
N LEU A 5 8.12 4.23 45.10
CA LEU A 5 8.14 2.95 44.38
C LEU A 5 6.86 2.74 43.55
N ARG A 6 5.70 3.14 44.10
CA ARG A 6 4.41 3.05 43.38
C ARG A 6 4.33 4.00 42.20
N SER A 7 4.86 5.22 42.32
CA SER A 7 4.88 6.15 41.19
C SER A 7 5.81 5.69 40.08
N ALA A 8 6.96 5.09 40.43
CA ALA A 8 7.90 4.53 39.45
C ALA A 8 7.29 3.36 38.65
N ILE A 9 6.50 2.49 39.31
CA ILE A 9 5.81 1.38 38.62
C ILE A 9 4.73 1.91 37.67
N ALA A 10 4.00 2.96 38.08
CA ALA A 10 2.97 3.57 37.27
C ALA A 10 3.52 4.26 36.01
N THR A 11 4.69 4.93 36.11
CA THR A 11 5.29 5.59 34.95
C THR A 11 5.87 4.61 33.94
N VAL A 12 6.47 3.51 34.40
CA VAL A 12 7.01 2.46 33.51
C VAL A 12 5.92 1.77 32.69
N SER A 13 4.76 1.52 33.30
CA SER A 13 3.64 0.86 32.61
C SER A 13 3.03 1.74 31.52
N VAL A 14 2.86 3.05 31.75
CA VAL A 14 2.39 3.99 30.72
C VAL A 14 3.39 4.13 29.57
N ALA A 15 4.70 4.12 29.84
CA ALA A 15 5.72 4.17 28.79
C ALA A 15 5.75 2.90 27.92
N ALA A 16 5.48 1.73 28.49
CA ALA A 16 5.42 0.47 27.75
C ALA A 16 4.26 0.41 26.74
N LEU A 17 3.12 1.03 27.05
CA LEU A 17 1.95 1.10 26.16
C LEU A 17 2.18 2.00 24.94
N ALA A 18 3.03 3.02 25.04
CA ALA A 18 3.36 3.92 23.93
C ALA A 18 4.24 3.25 22.85
N ALA A 19 4.86 2.10 23.14
CA ALA A 19 5.67 1.36 22.18
C ALA A 19 4.85 0.59 21.12
N CYS A 20 3.53 0.42 21.32
CA CYS A 20 2.68 -0.34 20.40
C CYS A 20 2.21 0.45 19.16
N THR A 21 2.44 1.77 19.09
CA THR A 21 2.26 2.53 17.84
C THR A 21 3.51 2.40 16.96
N SER A 22 3.86 1.16 16.61
CA SER A 22 4.82 0.90 15.53
C SER A 22 4.28 1.58 14.27
N SER A 23 4.97 2.63 13.84
CA SER A 23 4.66 3.41 12.66
C SER A 23 4.47 2.46 11.48
N HIS A 24 3.22 2.29 11.03
CA HIS A 24 2.94 1.58 9.79
C HIS A 24 3.48 2.43 8.65
N GLN A 25 4.74 2.19 8.28
CA GLN A 25 5.36 2.79 7.13
C GLN A 25 4.52 2.35 5.93
N LEU A 26 3.73 3.27 5.36
CA LEU A 26 2.98 2.99 4.13
C LEU A 26 4.02 2.49 3.12
N ALA A 27 3.92 1.23 2.72
CA ALA A 27 4.74 0.70 1.66
C ALA A 27 4.44 1.53 0.40
N THR A 28 5.40 2.35 -0.01
CA THR A 28 5.35 3.06 -1.28
C THR A 28 5.26 2.00 -2.36
N ALA A 29 4.09 1.89 -2.98
CA ALA A 29 3.93 1.02 -4.14
C ALA A 29 4.90 1.52 -5.22
N PRO A 30 5.65 0.64 -5.91
CA PRO A 30 6.37 1.05 -7.10
C PRO A 30 5.36 1.72 -8.05
N GLY A 31 5.75 2.88 -8.58
CA GLY A 31 4.95 3.60 -9.56
C GLY A 31 4.59 2.66 -10.73
N PRO A 32 3.44 2.88 -11.40
CA PRO A 32 3.01 2.00 -12.48
C PRO A 32 4.15 1.85 -13.49
N ALA A 33 4.56 0.60 -13.74
CA ALA A 33 5.58 0.30 -14.74
C ALA A 33 5.14 0.95 -16.06
N ALA A 34 6.05 1.69 -16.70
CA ALA A 34 5.79 2.33 -17.99
C ALA A 34 5.27 1.26 -18.95
N GLN A 35 4.00 1.39 -19.35
CA GLN A 35 3.40 0.49 -20.32
C GLN A 35 4.09 0.74 -21.67
N PRO A 36 4.42 -0.32 -22.44
CA PRO A 36 4.92 -0.14 -23.80
C PRO A 36 3.99 0.79 -24.56
N ALA A 37 4.55 1.77 -25.28
CA ALA A 37 3.76 2.64 -26.14
C ALA A 37 3.09 1.75 -27.21
N LEU A 38 1.80 1.49 -27.00
CA LEU A 38 0.94 0.83 -27.97
C LEU A 38 0.72 1.83 -29.11
N ASP A 39 0.70 1.33 -30.36
CA ASP A 39 0.45 2.13 -31.56
C ASP A 39 -0.75 3.07 -31.34
N GLY A 40 -0.70 4.30 -31.87
CA GLY A 40 -1.59 5.41 -31.50
C GLY A 40 -3.12 5.19 -31.55
N HIS A 41 -3.58 4.03 -32.03
CA HIS A 41 -4.98 3.56 -32.00
C HIS A 41 -5.36 2.79 -30.73
N TYR A 42 -4.38 2.32 -29.96
CA TYR A 42 -4.58 1.54 -28.75
C TYR A 42 -3.80 2.19 -27.61
N GLN A 43 -4.48 2.46 -26.50
CA GLN A 43 -3.85 2.91 -25.27
C GLN A 43 -4.11 1.87 -24.19
N GLY A 44 -3.16 1.63 -23.30
CA GLY A 44 -3.41 0.74 -22.17
C GLY A 44 -4.51 1.30 -21.27
N ASP A 45 -5.41 0.43 -20.80
CA ASP A 45 -6.51 0.84 -19.92
C ASP A 45 -6.01 0.96 -18.47
N VAL A 46 -5.33 2.07 -18.19
CA VAL A 46 -4.73 2.37 -16.88
C VAL A 46 -5.79 2.34 -15.77
N ARG A 47 -7.03 2.77 -16.04
CA ARG A 47 -8.09 2.79 -15.03
C ARG A 47 -8.51 1.37 -14.66
N TYR A 48 -8.70 0.51 -15.65
CA TYR A 48 -9.04 -0.89 -15.41
C TYR A 48 -7.90 -1.62 -14.68
N ILE A 49 -6.65 -1.43 -15.11
CA ILE A 49 -5.47 -2.04 -14.49
C ILE A 49 -5.38 -1.63 -13.01
N ALA A 50 -5.50 -0.34 -12.71
CA ALA A 50 -5.45 0.17 -11.35
C ALA A 50 -6.57 -0.41 -10.46
N ALA A 51 -7.77 -0.58 -11.01
CA ALA A 51 -8.89 -1.17 -10.27
C ALA A 51 -8.62 -2.64 -9.91
N VAL A 52 -8.09 -3.44 -10.84
CA VAL A 52 -7.74 -4.84 -10.60
C VAL A 52 -6.61 -4.96 -9.57
N GLU A 53 -5.56 -4.15 -9.70
CA GLU A 53 -4.44 -4.14 -8.77
C GLU A 53 -4.84 -3.73 -7.35
N HIS A 54 -5.78 -2.78 -7.21
CA HIS A 54 -6.34 -2.40 -5.92
C HIS A 54 -7.08 -3.56 -5.25
N ILE A 55 -7.91 -4.27 -6.01
CA ILE A 55 -8.64 -5.44 -5.49
C ILE A 55 -7.66 -6.56 -5.11
N ALA A 56 -6.65 -6.83 -5.94
CA ALA A 56 -5.65 -7.86 -5.68
C ALA A 56 -4.87 -7.57 -4.40
N ARG A 57 -4.46 -6.31 -4.20
CA ARG A 57 -3.79 -5.86 -2.98
C ARG A 57 -4.64 -6.05 -1.74
N LYS A 58 -5.93 -5.67 -1.80
CA LYS A 58 -6.88 -5.90 -0.69
C LYS A 58 -7.04 -7.38 -0.33
N ARG A 59 -6.79 -8.28 -1.27
CA ARG A 59 -6.87 -9.74 -1.10
C ARG A 59 -5.54 -10.40 -0.79
N GLY A 60 -4.43 -9.64 -0.72
CA GLY A 60 -3.10 -10.19 -0.50
C GLY A 60 -2.54 -11.01 -1.66
N VAL A 61 -3.02 -10.77 -2.89
CA VAL A 61 -2.58 -11.49 -4.11
C VAL A 61 -1.78 -10.55 -5.01
N GLN A 62 -0.74 -11.07 -5.67
CA GLN A 62 0.07 -10.34 -6.65
C GLN A 62 -0.44 -10.60 -8.06
N VAL A 63 -0.50 -9.55 -8.89
CA VAL A 63 -0.93 -9.62 -10.30
C VAL A 63 0.29 -9.48 -11.19
N ARG A 64 0.42 -10.39 -12.17
CA ARG A 64 1.37 -10.27 -13.27
C ARG A 64 0.61 -10.28 -14.59
N TRP A 65 0.64 -9.16 -15.31
CA TRP A 65 0.00 -9.03 -16.61
C TRP A 65 0.87 -9.65 -17.70
N VAL A 66 0.36 -10.71 -18.34
CA VAL A 66 0.99 -11.30 -19.55
C VAL A 66 0.47 -10.61 -20.82
N ASN A 67 -0.79 -10.19 -20.81
CA ASN A 67 -1.42 -9.39 -21.86
C ASN A 67 -2.28 -8.30 -21.19
N PRO A 68 -1.71 -7.13 -20.86
CA PRO A 68 -2.44 -6.07 -20.18
C PRO A 68 -3.59 -5.55 -21.06
N PRO A 69 -4.73 -5.17 -20.47
CA PRO A 69 -5.88 -4.73 -21.23
C PRO A 69 -5.61 -3.38 -21.90
N VAL A 70 -6.08 -3.28 -23.14
CA VAL A 70 -5.95 -2.11 -23.99
C VAL A 70 -7.33 -1.61 -24.39
N ARG A 71 -7.49 -0.29 -24.49
CA ARG A 71 -8.68 0.38 -25.01
C ARG A 71 -8.37 0.95 -26.38
N ARG A 72 -9.36 0.90 -27.28
CA ARG A 72 -9.30 1.67 -28.52
C ARG A 72 -9.47 3.15 -28.21
N VAL A 73 -8.67 3.97 -28.87
CA VAL A 73 -8.83 5.41 -28.87
C VAL A 73 -9.13 5.78 -30.32
N ASP A 74 -10.38 6.15 -30.58
CA ASP A 74 -10.75 6.71 -31.86
C ASP A 74 -10.09 8.11 -31.94
N GLN A 75 -9.26 8.34 -32.96
CA GLN A 75 -8.58 9.61 -33.18
C GLN A 75 -9.52 10.68 -33.72
#